data_AF-A0A1Q3HH02-F1
#
_entry.id   AF-A0A1Q3HH02-F1
#
_cell.length_a   1.000
_cell.length_b   1.000
_cell.length_c   1.000
_cell.angle_alpha   90.00
_cell.angle_beta   90.00
_cell.angle_gamma   90.00
#
_symmetry.space_group_name_H-M   'P 1'
#
loop_
_entity.id
_entity.type
_entity.pdbx_description
1 polymer ?
#
loop_
_entity_poly.entity_id
_entity_poly.type
_entity_poly.pdbx_seq_one_letter_code
_entity_poly.pdbx_strand_id
1 'polypeptide(L)'
;MARRQEPLDEEQRALHDSWDTMARTLARVAVNSVLIWGVCSALRYGVHASSDRLLAFVAEAGVWWAPGMLVGLLVAGGLLRGLLNRRPGWNEVASDGVDVALSNYHITYQDAADDPRPRYSLPAFGLAFRKAAATLLTLGTGASGGLEGPVVLVGESMGAGLARITRARSEHTLRTCQLAGIAAAVGTLLNTPFAAALFALEVVYGNRIVYRKLAYCLFAGIITYALNNRFLGFRPIFVAPPHGHTYTLAEYALTALVAVAISAPVALALGLTMKHTRQLVERVHPVLRGAAGSLFTAVVAVGLFYGLRMDPRHVLGMGEYTIARLLAGDGGALSLWWFLLLIVVGKLFTTGFTIQSGGSAGMLIPSMVLGGVSGAATAQLLAAATGLTLSPQLFVVVGIASALVAVVGVPLAAIALVLEVFGSEYGPPAVLACGVTYVLTLRLSIYQQQLREPAAQVAEAPAGS
;
A
#
# COMPACT_ATOMS: atom_id res chain seq x y z
N MET A 1 -16.64 -30.63 43.13
CA MET A 1 -15.87 -29.49 42.57
C MET A 1 -15.95 -29.56 41.04
N ALA A 2 -16.95 -28.91 40.45
CA ALA A 2 -17.02 -28.76 39.00
C ALA A 2 -15.91 -27.79 38.59
N ARG A 3 -14.91 -28.27 37.82
CA ARG A 3 -13.97 -27.38 37.15
C ARG A 3 -14.82 -26.45 36.27
N ARG A 4 -14.87 -25.16 36.62
CA ARG A 4 -15.26 -24.12 35.66
C ARG A 4 -14.34 -24.31 34.47
N GLN A 5 -14.88 -24.83 33.37
CA GLN A 5 -14.19 -24.82 32.09
C GLN A 5 -13.91 -23.34 31.80
N GLU A 6 -12.64 -22.97 31.70
CA GLU A 6 -12.28 -21.68 31.16
C GLU A 6 -12.98 -21.53 29.81
N PRO A 7 -13.63 -20.39 29.53
CA PRO A 7 -14.32 -20.20 28.26
C PRO A 7 -13.28 -20.36 27.15
N LEU A 8 -13.48 -21.36 26.28
CA LEU A 8 -12.62 -21.62 25.14
C LEU A 8 -12.31 -20.33 24.40
N ASP A 9 -11.03 -20.12 24.09
CA ASP A 9 -10.57 -18.99 23.26
C ASP A 9 -11.29 -19.03 21.89
N GLU A 10 -11.43 -17.88 21.22
CA GLU A 10 -12.19 -17.75 19.97
C GLU A 10 -11.73 -18.78 18.90
N GLU A 11 -10.43 -19.07 18.88
CA GLU A 11 -9.81 -20.09 18.02
C GLU A 11 -10.18 -21.53 18.41
N GLN A 12 -10.35 -21.82 19.70
CA GLN A 12 -10.73 -23.14 20.19
C GLN A 12 -12.22 -23.42 19.92
N ARG A 13 -13.10 -22.42 19.99
CA ARG A 13 -14.51 -22.59 19.59
C ARG A 13 -14.65 -22.86 18.08
N ALA A 14 -13.80 -22.22 17.29
CA ALA A 14 -13.72 -22.39 15.86
C ALA A 14 -13.26 -23.78 15.39
N LEU A 15 -12.44 -24.49 16.17
CA LEU A 15 -12.06 -25.89 15.90
C LEU A 15 -13.24 -26.86 15.98
N HIS A 16 -14.36 -26.42 16.59
CA HIS A 16 -15.60 -27.18 16.69
C HIS A 16 -16.69 -26.71 15.71
N ASP A 17 -16.35 -25.84 14.73
CA ASP A 17 -17.30 -25.43 13.70
C ASP A 17 -17.78 -26.65 12.88
N SER A 18 -19.08 -26.73 12.65
CA SER A 18 -19.64 -27.74 11.74
C SER A 18 -19.16 -27.51 10.30
N TRP A 19 -19.05 -28.59 9.51
CA TRP A 19 -18.73 -28.53 8.08
C TRP A 19 -19.60 -27.52 7.32
N ASP A 20 -20.90 -27.44 7.66
CA ASP A 20 -21.83 -26.47 7.06
C ASP A 20 -21.45 -25.02 7.33
N THR A 21 -20.88 -24.73 8.51
CA THR A 21 -20.46 -23.38 8.89
C THR A 21 -19.19 -22.99 8.14
N MET A 22 -18.26 -23.92 7.99
CA MET A 22 -17.05 -23.74 7.19
C MET A 22 -17.40 -23.56 5.71
N ALA A 23 -18.26 -24.41 5.14
CA ALA A 23 -18.70 -24.32 3.75
C ALA A 23 -19.42 -23.00 3.45
N ARG A 24 -20.30 -22.54 4.34
CA ARG A 24 -20.98 -21.23 4.19
C ARG A 24 -20.00 -20.07 4.25
N THR A 25 -18.97 -20.15 5.10
CA THR A 25 -17.93 -19.12 5.18
C THR A 25 -17.07 -19.09 3.93
N LEU A 26 -16.65 -20.26 3.42
CA LEU A 26 -15.94 -20.37 2.14
C LEU A 26 -16.77 -19.81 0.97
N ALA A 27 -18.07 -20.13 0.91
CA ALA A 27 -18.95 -19.59 -0.13
C ALA A 27 -19.04 -18.06 -0.07
N ARG A 28 -19.16 -17.48 1.13
CA ARG A 28 -19.13 -16.01 1.32
C ARG A 28 -17.81 -15.42 0.86
N VAL A 29 -16.67 -16.02 1.25
CA VAL A 29 -15.34 -15.59 0.84
C VAL A 29 -15.20 -15.63 -0.68
N ALA A 30 -15.68 -16.68 -1.34
CA ALA A 30 -15.61 -16.82 -2.79
C ALA A 30 -16.41 -15.73 -3.51
N VAL A 31 -17.67 -15.53 -3.12
CA VAL A 31 -18.53 -14.47 -3.68
C VAL A 31 -17.92 -13.09 -3.43
N ASN A 32 -17.41 -12.84 -2.23
CA ASN A 32 -16.77 -11.57 -1.89
C ASN A 32 -15.54 -11.29 -2.78
N SER A 33 -14.70 -12.31 -2.98
CA SER A 33 -13.48 -12.20 -3.76
C SER A 33 -13.77 -11.84 -5.22
N VAL A 34 -14.81 -12.44 -5.82
CA VAL A 34 -15.24 -12.11 -7.20
C VAL A 34 -15.74 -10.67 -7.31
N LEU A 35 -16.56 -10.21 -6.36
CA LEU A 35 -17.09 -8.85 -6.37
C LEU A 35 -15.98 -7.81 -6.19
N ILE A 36 -15.09 -8.04 -5.22
CA ILE A 36 -13.93 -7.17 -4.95
C ILE A 36 -12.99 -7.15 -6.14
N TRP A 37 -12.72 -8.29 -6.75
CA TRP A 37 -11.92 -8.38 -7.98
C TRP A 37 -12.48 -7.47 -9.07
N GLY A 38 -13.79 -7.47 -9.31
CA GLY A 38 -14.42 -6.60 -10.32
C GLY A 38 -14.21 -5.12 -10.02
N VAL A 39 -14.44 -4.68 -8.77
CA VAL A 39 -14.30 -3.28 -8.36
C VAL A 39 -12.83 -2.82 -8.39
N CYS A 40 -11.93 -3.61 -7.81
CA CYS A 40 -10.50 -3.29 -7.75
C CYS A 40 -9.85 -3.33 -9.15
N SER A 41 -10.24 -4.26 -10.01
CA SER A 41 -9.77 -4.32 -11.41
C SER A 41 -10.23 -3.08 -12.18
N ALA A 42 -11.52 -2.71 -12.07
CA ALA A 42 -12.04 -1.51 -12.72
C ALA A 42 -11.30 -0.24 -12.25
N LEU A 43 -11.04 -0.12 -10.95
CA LEU A 43 -10.27 0.98 -10.38
C LEU A 43 -8.84 1.01 -10.91
N ARG A 44 -8.13 -0.13 -10.88
CA ARG A 44 -6.75 -0.25 -11.39
C ARG A 44 -6.66 0.16 -12.85
N TYR A 45 -7.49 -0.40 -13.72
CA TYR A 45 -7.52 -0.04 -15.13
C TYR A 45 -7.88 1.41 -15.34
N GLY A 46 -8.87 1.94 -14.62
CA GLY A 46 -9.26 3.35 -14.71
C GLY A 46 -8.09 4.29 -14.40
N VAL A 47 -7.38 4.03 -13.30
CA VAL A 47 -6.23 4.84 -12.89
C VAL A 47 -5.05 4.71 -13.85
N HIS A 48 -4.66 3.49 -14.24
CA HIS A 48 -3.54 3.31 -15.16
C HIS A 48 -3.85 3.93 -16.54
N ALA A 49 -5.05 3.69 -17.06
CA ALA A 49 -5.45 4.18 -18.38
C ALA A 49 -5.52 5.71 -18.46
N SER A 50 -5.84 6.41 -17.37
CA SER A 50 -5.85 7.88 -17.35
C SER A 50 -4.49 8.46 -16.99
N SER A 51 -3.86 7.96 -15.92
CA SER A 51 -2.61 8.48 -15.36
C SER A 51 -1.43 8.22 -16.27
N ASP A 52 -1.24 6.97 -16.74
CA ASP A 52 -0.06 6.62 -17.55
C ASP A 52 -0.11 7.31 -18.91
N ARG A 53 -1.29 7.40 -19.53
CA ARG A 53 -1.46 8.12 -20.81
C ARG A 53 -1.19 9.61 -20.66
N LEU A 54 -1.68 10.21 -19.58
CA LEU A 54 -1.44 11.63 -19.30
C LEU A 54 0.05 11.91 -19.10
N LEU A 55 0.73 11.13 -18.26
CA LEU A 55 2.15 11.33 -17.95
C LEU A 55 3.05 11.00 -19.15
N ALA A 56 2.73 9.96 -19.92
CA ALA A 56 3.44 9.64 -21.16
C ALA A 56 3.29 10.76 -22.19
N PHE A 57 2.07 11.30 -22.39
CA PHE A 57 1.85 12.45 -23.26
C PHE A 57 2.69 13.65 -22.84
N VAL A 58 2.75 13.97 -21.55
CA VAL A 58 3.56 15.11 -21.05
C VAL A 58 5.05 14.88 -21.27
N ALA A 59 5.53 13.64 -21.10
CA ALA A 59 6.93 13.30 -21.29
C ALA A 59 7.36 13.31 -22.79
N GLU A 60 6.47 12.89 -23.69
CA GLU A 60 6.84 12.53 -25.07
C GLU A 60 6.35 13.54 -26.13
N ALA A 61 5.29 14.31 -25.86
CA ALA A 61 4.65 15.12 -26.90
C ALA A 61 5.49 16.33 -27.38
N GLY A 62 6.51 16.76 -26.62
CA GLY A 62 7.40 17.85 -27.00
C GLY A 62 6.73 19.23 -27.15
N VAL A 63 5.45 19.37 -26.80
CA VAL A 63 4.69 20.61 -26.87
C VAL A 63 4.78 21.40 -25.57
N TRP A 64 5.02 22.71 -25.70
CA TRP A 64 5.27 23.61 -24.57
C TRP A 64 4.10 23.72 -23.57
N TRP A 65 2.87 23.47 -24.00
CA TRP A 65 1.68 23.57 -23.16
C TRP A 65 1.37 22.29 -22.37
N ALA A 66 1.98 21.14 -22.69
CA ALA A 66 1.66 19.87 -22.04
C ALA A 66 1.90 19.88 -20.51
N PRO A 67 3.02 20.43 -19.99
CA PRO A 67 3.19 20.59 -18.55
C PRO A 67 2.13 21.51 -17.90
N GLY A 68 1.66 22.53 -18.62
CA GLY A 68 0.57 23.39 -18.17
C GLY A 68 -0.77 22.65 -18.06
N MET A 69 -1.06 21.75 -19.01
CA MET A 69 -2.22 20.87 -18.94
C MET A 69 -2.16 19.93 -17.73
N LEU A 70 -0.99 19.34 -17.45
CA LEU A 70 -0.78 18.49 -16.28
C LEU A 70 -1.06 19.25 -14.97
N VAL A 71 -0.51 20.45 -14.84
CA VAL A 71 -0.77 21.33 -13.68
C VAL A 71 -2.27 21.62 -13.56
N GLY A 72 -2.92 21.99 -14.67
CA GLY A 72 -4.35 22.27 -14.69
C GLY A 72 -5.21 21.09 -14.24
N LEU A 73 -4.93 19.88 -14.74
CA LEU A 73 -5.66 18.66 -14.38
C LEU A 73 -5.44 18.27 -12.91
N LEU A 74 -4.20 18.33 -12.42
CA LEU A 74 -3.88 18.08 -11.02
C LEU A 74 -4.60 19.06 -10.09
N VAL A 75 -4.56 20.36 -10.40
CA VAL A 75 -5.22 21.40 -9.58
C VAL A 75 -6.74 21.28 -9.64
N ALA A 76 -7.32 21.00 -10.81
CA ALA A 76 -8.77 20.79 -10.95
C ALA A 76 -9.26 19.55 -10.19
N GLY A 77 -8.56 18.42 -10.31
CA GLY A 77 -8.82 17.23 -9.50
C GLY A 77 -8.65 17.50 -8.01
N GLY A 78 -7.62 18.30 -7.68
CA GLY A 78 -7.33 18.84 -6.36
C GLY A 78 -8.47 19.63 -5.73
N LEU A 79 -9.06 20.55 -6.49
CA LEU A 79 -10.18 21.36 -6.06
C LEU A 79 -11.44 20.52 -5.91
N LEU A 80 -11.73 19.65 -6.88
CA LEU A 80 -12.91 18.78 -6.86
C LEU A 80 -12.91 17.85 -5.64
N ARG A 81 -11.78 17.18 -5.33
CA ARG A 81 -11.67 16.36 -4.12
C ARG A 81 -11.78 17.19 -2.83
N GLY A 82 -11.22 18.41 -2.81
CA GLY A 82 -11.36 19.33 -1.69
C GLY A 82 -12.83 19.70 -1.41
N LEU A 83 -13.62 19.91 -2.46
CA LEU A 83 -15.06 20.15 -2.36
C LEU A 83 -15.84 18.89 -1.94
N LEU A 84 -15.48 17.72 -2.49
CA LEU A 84 -16.13 16.45 -2.14
C LEU A 84 -15.88 16.07 -0.69
N ASN A 85 -14.66 16.22 -0.17
CA ASN A 85 -14.29 15.86 1.21
C ASN A 85 -15.08 16.65 2.27
N ARG A 86 -15.78 17.74 1.91
CA ARG A 86 -16.69 18.45 2.82
C ARG A 86 -18.08 17.85 2.91
N ARG A 87 -18.46 16.99 1.97
CA ARG A 87 -19.77 16.32 1.98
C ARG A 87 -19.75 15.16 2.98
N PRO A 88 -20.87 14.89 3.68
CA PRO A 88 -20.95 13.77 4.61
C PRO A 88 -20.54 12.43 3.96
N GLY A 89 -19.66 11.69 4.62
CA GLY A 89 -19.19 10.38 4.19
C GLY A 89 -18.13 10.39 3.07
N TRP A 90 -17.66 11.57 2.63
CA TRP A 90 -16.50 11.72 1.74
C TRP A 90 -15.22 12.08 2.50
N ASN A 91 -15.33 12.69 3.68
CA ASN A 91 -14.21 12.90 4.60
C ASN A 91 -13.57 11.58 5.04
N GLU A 92 -14.38 10.55 5.27
CA GLU A 92 -13.95 9.20 5.68
C GLU A 92 -13.13 8.47 4.61
N VAL A 93 -13.19 8.90 3.34
CA VAL A 93 -12.44 8.28 2.24
C VAL A 93 -11.19 9.05 1.83
N ALA A 94 -10.88 10.15 2.50
CA ALA A 94 -9.59 10.83 2.34
C ALA A 94 -8.43 9.96 2.87
N SER A 95 -7.19 10.36 2.59
CA SER A 95 -5.96 9.65 3.00
C SER A 95 -5.83 8.24 2.40
N ASP A 96 -4.98 7.38 2.94
CA ASP A 96 -4.78 6.01 2.45
C ASP A 96 -6.00 5.11 2.67
N GLY A 97 -6.73 5.28 3.78
CA GLY A 97 -7.88 4.46 4.17
C GLY A 97 -7.52 3.21 5.00
N VAL A 98 -6.25 2.92 5.25
CA VAL A 98 -5.84 1.75 6.05
C VAL A 98 -6.29 1.92 7.49
N ASP A 99 -6.08 3.09 8.09
CA ASP A 99 -6.51 3.37 9.47
C ASP A 99 -8.03 3.24 9.65
N VAL A 100 -8.80 3.68 8.66
CA VAL A 100 -10.27 3.54 8.66
C VAL A 100 -10.69 2.08 8.55
N ALA A 101 -10.01 1.31 7.70
CA ALA A 101 -10.28 -0.13 7.57
C ALA A 101 -9.95 -0.87 8.87
N LEU A 102 -8.82 -0.54 9.51
CA LEU A 102 -8.42 -1.09 10.79
C LEU A 102 -9.37 -0.68 11.90
N SER A 103 -9.78 0.59 11.96
CA SER A 103 -10.79 1.06 12.91
C SER A 103 -12.12 0.31 12.72
N ASN A 104 -12.60 0.17 11.48
CA ASN A 104 -13.80 -0.60 11.15
C ASN A 104 -13.69 -2.08 11.55
N TYR A 105 -12.50 -2.68 11.41
CA TYR A 105 -12.24 -4.03 11.87
C TYR A 105 -12.27 -4.12 13.40
N HIS A 106 -11.69 -3.14 14.09
CA HIS A 106 -11.57 -3.09 15.54
C HIS A 106 -12.86 -2.66 16.27
N ILE A 107 -13.72 -1.84 15.67
CA ILE A 107 -15.04 -1.47 16.22
C ILE A 107 -15.95 -2.69 16.42
N THR A 108 -15.59 -3.83 15.82
CA THR A 108 -16.17 -5.13 16.11
C THR A 108 -15.88 -5.65 17.54
N TYR A 109 -15.02 -4.98 18.35
CA TYR A 109 -14.49 -5.47 19.65
C TYR A 109 -14.94 -4.72 20.92
N GLN A 110 -16.03 -3.94 20.95
CA GLN A 110 -16.30 -3.15 22.18
C GLN A 110 -16.60 -3.99 23.44
N ASP A 111 -17.19 -5.19 23.32
CA ASP A 111 -17.33 -6.18 24.39
C ASP A 111 -17.52 -7.61 23.80
N ALA A 112 -17.14 -8.67 24.52
CA ALA A 112 -17.40 -10.05 24.07
C ALA A 112 -18.91 -10.42 24.05
N ALA A 113 -19.74 -9.54 24.62
CA ALA A 113 -21.19 -9.58 24.56
C ALA A 113 -21.78 -8.56 23.55
N ASP A 114 -20.94 -7.72 22.93
CA ASP A 114 -21.41 -6.74 21.96
C ASP A 114 -21.83 -7.42 20.66
N ASP A 115 -23.06 -7.14 20.28
CA ASP A 115 -23.60 -7.53 18.99
C ASP A 115 -22.76 -6.86 17.89
N PRO A 116 -22.41 -7.53 16.76
CA PRO A 116 -21.77 -6.89 15.60
C PRO A 116 -22.55 -5.71 14.96
N ARG A 117 -23.66 -5.27 15.58
CA ARG A 117 -24.49 -4.11 15.23
C ARG A 117 -23.72 -2.83 14.90
N PRO A 118 -22.65 -2.42 15.62
CA PRO A 118 -21.95 -1.16 15.33
C PRO A 118 -21.39 -1.14 13.91
N ARG A 119 -20.77 -2.23 13.45
CA ARG A 119 -20.25 -2.28 12.07
C ARG A 119 -21.38 -2.46 11.05
N TYR A 120 -22.42 -3.20 11.38
CA TYR A 120 -23.57 -3.38 10.49
C TYR A 120 -24.41 -2.11 10.31
N SER A 121 -24.36 -1.12 11.18
CA SER A 121 -25.10 0.14 11.00
C SER A 121 -24.47 1.04 9.92
N LEU A 122 -23.18 0.86 9.64
CA LEU A 122 -22.42 1.69 8.69
C LEU A 122 -22.71 1.33 7.22
N PRO A 123 -22.65 2.30 6.29
CA PRO A 123 -22.90 2.08 4.86
C PRO A 123 -21.67 1.47 4.15
N ALA A 124 -21.36 0.20 4.45
CA ALA A 124 -20.12 -0.45 4.04
C ALA A 124 -19.87 -0.41 2.50
N PHE A 125 -20.82 -0.83 1.67
CA PHE A 125 -20.67 -0.71 0.21
C PHE A 125 -20.54 0.74 -0.27
N GLY A 126 -21.29 1.66 0.35
CA GLY A 126 -21.20 3.09 0.03
C GLY A 126 -19.81 3.66 0.29
N LEU A 127 -19.18 3.25 1.40
CA LEU A 127 -17.82 3.64 1.74
C LEU A 127 -16.80 3.10 0.72
N ALA A 128 -16.93 1.83 0.33
CA ALA A 128 -16.08 1.20 -0.69
C ALA A 128 -16.15 1.94 -2.04
N PHE A 129 -17.35 2.23 -2.56
CA PHE A 129 -17.50 2.92 -3.84
C PHE A 129 -17.02 4.37 -3.79
N ARG A 130 -17.27 5.09 -2.69
CA ARG A 130 -16.74 6.46 -2.51
C ARG A 130 -15.21 6.44 -2.46
N LYS A 131 -14.61 5.45 -1.81
CA LYS A 131 -13.14 5.31 -1.75
C LYS A 131 -12.55 5.03 -3.12
N ALA A 132 -13.15 4.12 -3.89
CA ALA A 132 -12.73 3.87 -5.28
C ALA A 132 -12.83 5.14 -6.14
N ALA A 133 -13.94 5.88 -6.06
CA ALA A 133 -14.11 7.13 -6.80
C ALA A 133 -13.11 8.22 -6.39
N ALA A 134 -12.88 8.43 -5.09
CA ALA A 134 -11.90 9.39 -4.59
C ALA A 134 -10.47 9.04 -5.03
N THR A 135 -10.16 7.74 -5.09
CA THR A 135 -8.86 7.23 -5.55
C THR A 135 -8.67 7.44 -7.05
N LEU A 136 -9.70 7.16 -7.85
CA LEU A 136 -9.69 7.44 -9.29
C LEU A 136 -9.48 8.94 -9.57
N LEU A 137 -10.16 9.83 -8.83
CA LEU A 137 -9.97 11.27 -8.96
C LEU A 137 -8.58 11.74 -8.56
N THR A 138 -7.99 11.11 -7.54
CA THR A 138 -6.65 11.46 -7.05
C THR A 138 -5.57 10.94 -7.98
N LEU A 139 -5.47 9.62 -8.15
CA LEU A 139 -4.37 9.00 -8.90
C LEU A 139 -4.59 9.04 -10.41
N GLY A 140 -5.85 9.06 -10.87
CA GLY A 140 -6.17 9.13 -12.29
C GLY A 140 -5.80 10.46 -12.95
N THR A 141 -5.60 11.53 -12.17
CA THR A 141 -5.11 12.83 -12.66
C THR A 141 -3.58 12.92 -12.74
N GLY A 142 -2.86 11.84 -12.42
CA GLY A 142 -1.39 11.82 -12.44
C GLY A 142 -0.73 12.13 -11.09
N ALA A 143 -1.49 12.27 -10.00
CA ALA A 143 -0.91 12.50 -8.68
C ALA A 143 -0.06 11.31 -8.21
N SER A 144 0.85 11.55 -7.26
CA SER A 144 1.74 10.49 -6.77
C SER A 144 1.11 9.71 -5.62
N GLY A 145 1.15 8.37 -5.69
CA GLY A 145 0.70 7.51 -4.60
C GLY A 145 0.43 6.06 -5.01
N GLY A 146 -0.01 5.22 -4.07
CA GLY A 146 -0.34 3.80 -4.25
C GLY A 146 -1.85 3.50 -4.32
N LEU A 147 -2.26 2.40 -4.94
CA LEU A 147 -3.66 1.97 -4.96
C LEU A 147 -3.99 1.12 -3.73
N GLU A 148 -2.96 0.58 -3.09
CA GLU A 148 -3.02 -0.52 -2.14
C GLU A 148 -3.72 -0.10 -0.85
N GLY A 149 -3.35 1.07 -0.31
CA GLY A 149 -4.02 1.64 0.86
C GLY A 149 -5.53 1.80 0.64
N PRO A 150 -5.96 2.51 -0.43
CA PRO A 150 -7.37 2.65 -0.72
C PRO A 150 -8.12 1.35 -0.92
N VAL A 151 -7.52 0.35 -1.58
CA VAL A 151 -8.20 -0.92 -1.78
C VAL A 151 -8.29 -1.78 -0.53
N VAL A 152 -7.44 -1.56 0.49
CA VAL A 152 -7.63 -2.18 1.82
C VAL A 152 -8.99 -1.78 2.39
N LEU A 153 -9.34 -0.49 2.33
CA LEU A 153 -10.66 -0.02 2.78
C LEU A 153 -11.79 -0.53 1.88
N VAL A 154 -11.61 -0.53 0.55
CA VAL A 154 -12.59 -1.10 -0.38
C VAL A 154 -12.86 -2.56 -0.05
N GLY A 155 -11.80 -3.36 0.12
CA GLY A 155 -11.87 -4.79 0.42
C GLY A 155 -12.52 -5.08 1.77
N GLU A 156 -12.10 -4.38 2.83
CA GLU A 156 -12.71 -4.49 4.17
C GLU A 156 -14.20 -4.16 4.11
N SER A 157 -14.56 -3.04 3.50
CA SER A 157 -15.93 -2.55 3.49
C SER A 157 -16.85 -3.36 2.59
N MET A 158 -16.36 -3.90 1.47
CA MET A 158 -17.12 -4.87 0.66
C MET A 158 -17.31 -6.19 1.41
N GLY A 159 -16.28 -6.67 2.11
CA GLY A 159 -16.37 -7.87 2.96
C GLY A 159 -17.40 -7.73 4.09
N ALA A 160 -17.38 -6.59 4.79
CA ALA A 160 -18.38 -6.28 5.81
C ALA A 160 -19.80 -6.14 5.22
N GLY A 161 -19.92 -5.49 4.07
CA GLY A 161 -21.19 -5.33 3.36
C GLY A 161 -21.81 -6.68 2.96
N LEU A 162 -21.03 -7.61 2.41
CA LEU A 162 -21.51 -8.92 2.02
C LEU A 162 -21.88 -9.78 3.25
N ALA A 163 -21.08 -9.71 4.32
CA ALA A 163 -21.40 -10.37 5.59
C ALA A 163 -22.75 -9.90 6.13
N ARG A 164 -23.05 -8.59 6.02
CA ARG A 164 -24.35 -8.01 6.40
C ARG A 164 -25.50 -8.55 5.56
N ILE A 165 -25.38 -8.53 4.22
CA ILE A 165 -26.42 -9.02 3.30
C ILE A 165 -26.71 -10.50 3.52
N THR A 166 -25.66 -11.30 3.70
CA THR A 166 -25.77 -12.75 3.95
C THR A 166 -26.10 -13.09 5.41
N ARG A 167 -26.47 -12.08 6.21
CA ARG A 167 -26.89 -12.18 7.61
C ARG A 167 -25.92 -13.00 8.45
N ALA A 168 -24.62 -12.78 8.29
CA ALA A 168 -23.60 -13.41 9.13
C ALA A 168 -23.81 -12.99 10.59
N ARG A 169 -24.18 -13.94 11.45
CA ARG A 169 -24.49 -13.66 12.86
C ARG A 169 -23.28 -13.73 13.79
N SER A 170 -22.17 -14.33 13.35
CA SER A 170 -20.96 -14.43 14.15
C SER A 170 -19.93 -13.38 13.76
N GLU A 171 -19.37 -12.75 14.79
CA GLU A 171 -18.20 -11.86 14.75
C GLU A 171 -17.04 -12.50 13.95
N HIS A 172 -16.78 -13.77 14.22
CA HIS A 172 -15.79 -14.57 13.51
C HIS A 172 -15.99 -14.54 11.97
N THR A 173 -17.23 -14.73 11.51
CA THR A 173 -17.54 -14.72 10.07
C THR A 173 -17.35 -13.33 9.48
N LEU A 174 -17.82 -12.29 10.17
CA LEU A 174 -17.65 -10.90 9.73
C LEU A 174 -16.17 -10.55 9.55
N ARG A 175 -15.34 -10.84 10.55
CA ARG A 175 -13.89 -10.63 10.50
C ARG A 175 -13.21 -11.42 9.39
N THR A 176 -13.62 -12.66 9.21
CA THR A 176 -13.12 -13.51 8.13
C THR A 176 -13.44 -12.90 6.77
N CYS A 177 -14.67 -12.41 6.56
CA CYS A 177 -15.06 -11.73 5.33
C CYS A 177 -14.29 -10.42 5.10
N GLN A 178 -14.06 -9.63 6.16
CA GLN A 178 -13.28 -8.38 6.09
C GLN A 178 -11.83 -8.66 5.68
N LEU A 179 -11.14 -9.58 6.37
CA LEU A 179 -9.76 -9.97 6.08
C LEU A 179 -9.62 -10.59 4.69
N ALA A 180 -10.50 -11.53 4.35
CA ALA A 180 -10.54 -12.13 3.03
C ALA A 180 -10.81 -11.06 1.95
N GLY A 181 -11.60 -10.03 2.26
CA GLY A 181 -11.82 -8.90 1.39
C GLY A 181 -10.57 -8.05 1.16
N ILE A 182 -9.81 -7.75 2.23
CA ILE A 182 -8.51 -7.08 2.13
C ILE A 182 -7.54 -7.92 1.28
N ALA A 183 -7.44 -9.23 1.55
CA ALA A 183 -6.58 -10.14 0.80
C ALA A 183 -6.98 -10.22 -0.69
N ALA A 184 -8.28 -10.31 -0.99
CA ALA A 184 -8.79 -10.29 -2.36
C ALA A 184 -8.44 -8.99 -3.09
N ALA A 185 -8.61 -7.84 -2.41
CA ALA A 185 -8.34 -6.53 -2.97
C ALA A 185 -6.85 -6.34 -3.30
N VAL A 186 -5.97 -6.65 -2.34
CA VAL A 186 -4.51 -6.56 -2.53
C VAL A 186 -4.02 -7.59 -3.56
N GLY A 187 -4.53 -8.82 -3.52
CA GLY A 187 -4.20 -9.87 -4.49
C GLY A 187 -4.62 -9.52 -5.91
N THR A 188 -5.74 -8.79 -6.08
CA THR A 188 -6.19 -8.28 -7.38
C THR A 188 -5.20 -7.26 -7.97
N LEU A 189 -4.60 -6.41 -7.13
CA LEU A 189 -3.65 -5.40 -7.60
C LEU A 189 -2.28 -6.00 -7.90
N LEU A 190 -1.74 -6.77 -6.96
CA LEU A 190 -0.35 -7.20 -6.97
C LEU A 190 -0.12 -8.53 -7.70
N ASN A 191 -1.18 -9.29 -8.01
CA ASN A 191 -1.08 -10.66 -8.55
C ASN A 191 -0.27 -11.61 -7.64
N THR A 192 -0.31 -11.40 -6.32
CA THR A 192 0.48 -12.12 -5.33
C THR A 192 -0.44 -12.73 -4.25
N PRO A 193 -1.04 -13.91 -4.48
CA PRO A 193 -2.02 -14.48 -3.57
C PRO A 193 -1.46 -14.79 -2.19
N PHE A 194 -0.21 -15.28 -2.08
CA PHE A 194 0.41 -15.59 -0.80
C PHE A 194 0.79 -14.33 -0.04
N ALA A 195 1.42 -13.36 -0.71
CA ALA A 195 1.79 -12.09 -0.11
C ALA A 195 0.57 -11.28 0.33
N ALA A 196 -0.50 -11.24 -0.46
CA ALA A 196 -1.73 -10.53 -0.12
C ALA A 196 -2.43 -11.12 1.12
N ALA A 197 -2.39 -12.45 1.28
CA ALA A 197 -2.97 -13.11 2.44
C ALA A 197 -2.20 -12.81 3.73
N LEU A 198 -0.86 -12.86 3.67
CA LEU A 198 0.00 -12.48 4.79
C LEU A 198 -0.12 -10.98 5.10
N PHE A 199 -0.17 -10.13 4.08
CA PHE A 199 -0.36 -8.70 4.23
C PHE A 199 -1.65 -8.38 5.00
N ALA A 200 -2.78 -8.97 4.59
CA ALA A 200 -4.06 -8.75 5.26
C ALA A 200 -4.01 -9.13 6.75
N LEU A 201 -3.26 -10.17 7.10
CA LEU A 201 -3.07 -10.57 8.49
C LEU A 201 -2.12 -9.67 9.27
N GLU A 202 -0.93 -9.39 8.73
CA GLU A 202 0.07 -8.58 9.43
C GLU A 202 -0.40 -7.13 9.61
N VAL A 203 -1.09 -6.54 8.63
CA VAL A 203 -1.64 -5.17 8.79
C VAL A 203 -2.71 -5.11 9.88
N VAL A 204 -3.54 -6.15 10.03
CA VAL A 204 -4.64 -6.15 10.99
C VAL A 204 -4.23 -6.60 12.39
N TYR A 205 -3.46 -7.68 12.48
CA TYR A 205 -3.07 -8.31 13.74
C TYR A 205 -1.67 -7.95 14.22
N GLY A 206 -0.85 -7.33 13.37
CA GLY A 206 0.52 -6.98 13.69
C GLY A 206 1.36 -8.21 14.01
N ASN A 207 1.58 -8.46 15.30
CA ASN A 207 2.49 -9.48 15.81
C ASN A 207 1.87 -10.88 16.02
N ARG A 208 0.64 -11.11 15.55
CA ARG A 208 -0.06 -12.40 15.69
C ARG A 208 -0.55 -12.91 14.35
N ILE A 209 -0.40 -14.21 14.10
CA ILE A 209 -0.93 -14.87 12.91
C ILE A 209 -2.02 -15.84 13.33
N VAL A 210 -3.25 -15.59 12.87
CA VAL A 210 -4.40 -16.47 13.06
C VAL A 210 -4.49 -17.42 11.88
N TYR A 211 -3.96 -18.64 12.02
CA TYR A 211 -3.82 -19.61 10.92
C TYR A 211 -5.13 -19.90 10.17
N ARG A 212 -6.26 -20.04 10.87
CA ARG A 212 -7.55 -20.31 10.20
C ARG A 212 -8.01 -19.13 9.35
N LYS A 213 -7.80 -17.89 9.80
CA LYS A 213 -8.09 -16.68 9.01
C LYS A 213 -7.13 -16.57 7.83
N LEU A 214 -5.86 -16.97 8.00
CA LEU A 214 -4.88 -17.07 6.90
C LEU A 214 -5.39 -17.98 5.79
N ALA A 215 -5.92 -19.17 6.13
CA ALA A 215 -6.45 -20.10 5.14
C ALA A 215 -7.58 -19.46 4.28
N TYR A 216 -8.50 -18.72 4.90
CA TYR A 216 -9.54 -17.99 4.15
C TYR A 216 -8.97 -16.86 3.30
N CYS A 217 -7.98 -16.12 3.79
CA CYS A 217 -7.29 -15.09 3.01
C CYS A 217 -6.55 -15.68 1.80
N LEU A 218 -5.90 -16.83 1.96
CA LEU A 218 -5.25 -17.56 0.86
C LEU A 218 -6.27 -17.99 -0.19
N PHE A 219 -7.43 -18.49 0.26
CA PHE A 219 -8.53 -18.84 -0.64
C PHE A 219 -9.07 -17.62 -1.40
N ALA A 220 -9.18 -16.47 -0.74
CA ALA A 220 -9.57 -15.22 -1.39
C ALA A 220 -8.53 -14.75 -2.43
N GLY A 221 -7.25 -14.79 -2.05
CA GLY A 221 -6.13 -14.42 -2.92
C GLY A 221 -6.03 -15.30 -4.17
N ILE A 222 -6.16 -16.63 -4.04
CA ILE A 222 -6.06 -17.52 -5.20
C ILE A 222 -7.25 -17.34 -6.16
N ILE A 223 -8.44 -16.99 -5.66
CA ILE A 223 -9.60 -16.67 -6.50
C ILE A 223 -9.32 -15.43 -7.34
N THR A 224 -8.86 -14.33 -6.73
CA THR A 224 -8.58 -13.10 -7.47
C THR A 224 -7.40 -13.25 -8.43
N TYR A 225 -6.38 -14.02 -8.04
CA TYR A 225 -5.29 -14.42 -8.92
C TYR A 225 -5.78 -15.22 -10.14
N ALA A 226 -6.63 -16.23 -9.94
CA ALA A 226 -7.20 -17.02 -11.02
C ALA A 226 -8.05 -16.17 -11.98
N LEU A 227 -8.84 -15.23 -11.44
CA LEU A 227 -9.65 -14.30 -12.23
C LEU A 227 -8.77 -13.34 -13.04
N ASN A 228 -7.72 -12.77 -12.44
CA ASN A 228 -6.74 -11.94 -13.14
C ASN A 228 -6.11 -12.72 -14.30
N ASN A 229 -5.61 -13.93 -14.04
CA ASN A 229 -4.98 -14.76 -15.08
C ASN A 229 -5.95 -15.12 -16.21
N ARG A 230 -7.21 -15.45 -15.88
CA ARG A 230 -8.19 -15.90 -16.86
C ARG A 230 -8.71 -14.77 -17.75
N PHE A 231 -8.99 -13.60 -17.16
CA PHE A 231 -9.69 -12.50 -17.84
C PHE A 231 -8.79 -11.34 -18.23
N LEU A 232 -7.73 -11.08 -17.47
CA LEU A 232 -6.81 -9.95 -17.69
C LEU A 232 -5.45 -10.40 -18.24
N GLY A 233 -5.17 -11.70 -18.17
CA GLY A 233 -3.86 -12.28 -18.44
C GLY A 233 -2.90 -12.10 -17.27
N PHE A 234 -1.97 -13.04 -17.10
CA PHE A 234 -0.93 -12.91 -16.09
C PHE A 234 0.06 -11.82 -16.50
N ARG A 235 0.14 -10.76 -15.70
CA ARG A 235 1.17 -9.72 -15.79
C ARG A 235 1.66 -9.42 -14.37
N PRO A 236 2.87 -9.88 -13.99
CA PRO A 236 3.43 -9.53 -12.69
C PRO A 236 3.67 -8.02 -12.63
N ILE A 237 3.57 -7.45 -11.43
CA ILE A 237 3.75 -6.00 -11.24
C ILE A 237 5.17 -5.55 -11.61
N PHE A 238 6.17 -6.39 -11.34
CA PHE A 238 7.56 -6.19 -11.73
C PHE A 238 8.13 -7.47 -12.33
N VAL A 239 9.14 -7.32 -13.19
CA VAL A 239 9.93 -8.43 -13.73
C VAL A 239 11.39 -8.11 -13.45
N ALA A 240 12.05 -8.96 -12.68
CA ALA A 240 13.49 -8.91 -12.48
C ALA A 240 14.20 -9.91 -13.41
N PRO A 241 15.42 -9.61 -13.88
CA PRO A 241 16.22 -10.59 -14.60
C PRO A 241 16.59 -11.76 -13.67
N PRO A 242 16.82 -12.97 -14.20
CA PRO A 242 17.25 -14.09 -13.37
C PRO A 242 18.57 -13.80 -12.64
N HIS A 243 18.67 -14.29 -11.42
CA HIS A 243 19.84 -14.21 -10.55
C HIS A 243 20.24 -15.61 -10.04
N GLY A 244 21.51 -15.79 -9.67
CA GLY A 244 21.96 -17.07 -9.13
C GLY A 244 21.29 -17.41 -7.80
N HIS A 245 21.03 -18.70 -7.54
CA HIS A 245 20.55 -19.17 -6.23
C HIS A 245 21.66 -19.19 -5.16
N THR A 246 22.92 -19.09 -5.58
CA THR A 246 24.09 -19.17 -4.70
C THR A 246 24.62 -17.77 -4.42
N TYR A 247 24.62 -17.41 -3.14
CA TYR A 247 25.14 -16.13 -2.65
C TYR A 247 26.44 -16.34 -1.87
N THR A 248 27.41 -15.49 -2.14
CA THR A 248 28.64 -15.39 -1.36
C THR A 248 28.37 -14.71 -0.02
N LEU A 249 29.27 -14.92 0.95
CA LEU A 249 29.19 -14.20 2.24
C LEU A 249 29.26 -12.67 2.05
N ALA A 250 30.01 -12.22 1.04
CA ALA A 250 30.10 -10.81 0.69
C ALA A 250 28.74 -10.25 0.21
N GLU A 251 28.01 -10.98 -0.63
CA GLU A 251 26.67 -10.57 -1.09
C GLU A 251 25.64 -10.53 0.04
N TYR A 252 25.70 -11.49 0.98
CA TYR A 252 24.87 -11.42 2.19
C TYR A 252 25.24 -10.22 3.07
N ALA A 253 26.53 -9.93 3.24
CA ALA A 253 26.98 -8.76 3.99
C ALA A 253 26.54 -7.45 3.31
N LEU A 254 26.63 -7.36 1.99
CA LEU A 254 26.15 -6.22 1.21
C LEU A 254 24.62 -6.07 1.33
N THR A 255 23.87 -7.17 1.26
CA THR A 255 22.42 -7.17 1.48
C THR A 255 22.06 -6.62 2.86
N ALA A 256 22.73 -7.08 3.91
CA ALA A 256 22.52 -6.57 5.27
C ALA A 256 22.88 -5.09 5.39
N LEU A 257 23.99 -4.66 4.76
CA LEU A 257 24.39 -3.25 4.72
C LEU A 257 23.33 -2.39 4.05
N VAL A 258 22.79 -2.83 2.92
CA VAL A 258 21.71 -2.13 2.19
C VAL A 258 20.45 -2.05 3.04
N ALA A 259 20.08 -3.15 3.70
CA ALA A 259 18.95 -3.15 4.62
C ALA A 259 19.13 -2.09 5.71
N VAL A 260 20.29 -2.01 6.37
CA VAL A 260 20.59 -0.98 7.36
C VAL A 260 20.53 0.44 6.75
N ALA A 261 21.17 0.63 5.59
CA ALA A 261 21.29 1.92 4.92
C ALA A 261 19.94 2.48 4.44
N ILE A 262 18.98 1.62 4.11
CA ILE A 262 17.67 2.03 3.58
C ILE A 262 16.62 2.13 4.68
N SER A 263 16.60 1.18 5.62
CA SER A 263 15.49 1.01 6.58
C SER A 263 15.14 2.27 7.34
N ALA A 264 16.02 2.69 8.25
CA ALA A 264 15.75 3.85 9.11
C ALA A 264 15.67 5.16 8.31
N PRO A 265 16.57 5.44 7.33
CA PRO A 265 16.51 6.68 6.58
C PRO A 265 15.23 6.85 5.76
N VAL A 266 14.74 5.82 5.07
CA VAL A 266 13.49 5.91 4.30
C VAL A 266 12.29 6.13 5.23
N ALA A 267 12.20 5.38 6.32
CA ALA A 267 11.09 5.54 7.27
C ALA A 267 11.09 6.94 7.93
N LEU A 268 12.26 7.43 8.36
CA LEU A 268 12.40 8.76 8.94
C LEU A 268 12.13 9.86 7.91
N ALA A 269 12.67 9.75 6.70
CA ALA A 269 12.46 10.72 5.64
C ALA A 269 10.97 10.81 5.28
N LEU A 270 10.29 9.67 5.15
CA LEU A 270 8.85 9.62 4.90
C LEU A 270 8.06 10.28 6.03
N GLY A 271 8.30 9.89 7.28
CA GLY A 271 7.61 10.47 8.44
C GLY A 271 7.82 11.99 8.57
N LEU A 272 9.05 12.45 8.39
CA LEU A 272 9.38 13.87 8.39
C LEU A 272 8.70 14.59 7.21
N THR A 273 8.75 14.06 5.99
CA THR A 273 8.09 14.67 4.84
C THR A 273 6.58 14.74 5.03
N MET A 274 5.93 13.70 5.55
CA MET A 274 4.50 13.73 5.87
C MET A 274 4.17 14.84 6.86
N LYS A 275 4.96 14.97 7.94
CA LYS A 275 4.78 16.05 8.93
C LYS A 275 4.93 17.45 8.31
N HIS A 276 5.99 17.68 7.53
CA HIS A 276 6.25 19.00 6.94
C HIS A 276 5.23 19.37 5.86
N THR A 277 4.89 18.43 4.98
CA THR A 277 3.89 18.65 3.93
C THR A 277 2.51 18.92 4.53
N ARG A 278 2.14 18.22 5.62
CA ARG A 278 0.93 18.51 6.40
C ARG A 278 0.92 19.95 6.94
N GLN A 279 1.99 20.37 7.61
CA GLN A 279 2.11 21.73 8.16
C GLN A 279 1.98 22.82 7.10
N LEU A 280 2.51 22.60 5.89
CA LEU A 280 2.39 23.56 4.78
C LEU A 280 0.97 23.63 4.25
N VAL A 281 0.32 22.48 4.07
CA VAL A 281 -1.00 22.34 3.46
C VAL A 281 -2.12 22.75 4.42
N GLU A 282 -1.94 22.56 5.73
CA GLU A 282 -2.92 22.97 6.76
C GLU A 282 -3.05 24.49 6.90
N ARG A 283 -2.03 25.27 6.51
CA ARG A 283 -2.09 26.75 6.47
C ARG A 283 -3.08 27.27 5.43
N VAL A 284 -3.44 26.45 4.44
CA VAL A 284 -4.37 26.82 3.38
C VAL A 284 -5.80 26.57 3.84
N HIS A 285 -6.72 27.45 3.44
CA HIS A 285 -8.14 27.30 3.71
C HIS A 285 -8.64 25.90 3.30
N PRO A 286 -9.45 25.20 4.12
CA PRO A 286 -9.81 23.79 3.91
C PRO A 286 -10.35 23.46 2.51
N VAL A 287 -11.06 24.39 1.88
CA VAL A 287 -11.63 24.22 0.51
C VAL A 287 -10.54 24.16 -0.56
N LEU A 288 -9.49 24.98 -0.42
CA LEU A 288 -8.39 25.08 -1.39
C LEU A 288 -7.24 24.14 -1.05
N ARG A 289 -7.31 23.44 0.09
CA ARG A 289 -6.27 22.53 0.56
C ARG A 289 -5.88 21.48 -0.48
N GLY A 290 -6.88 20.85 -1.09
CA GLY A 290 -6.69 19.86 -2.15
C GLY A 290 -6.04 20.44 -3.41
N ALA A 291 -6.42 21.66 -3.81
CA ALA A 291 -5.84 22.37 -4.94
C ALA A 291 -4.38 22.80 -4.67
N ALA A 292 -4.11 23.32 -3.47
CA ALA A 292 -2.78 23.74 -3.06
C ALA A 292 -1.78 22.57 -2.98
N GLY A 293 -2.16 21.43 -2.40
CA GLY A 293 -1.30 20.25 -2.41
C GLY A 293 -1.03 19.73 -3.82
N SER A 294 -2.02 19.78 -4.71
CA SER A 294 -1.83 19.39 -6.12
C SER A 294 -0.92 20.36 -6.87
N LEU A 295 -1.03 21.66 -6.58
CA LEU A 295 -0.13 22.68 -7.11
C LEU A 295 1.31 22.46 -6.63
N PHE A 296 1.54 22.21 -5.34
CA PHE A 296 2.88 21.89 -4.82
C PHE A 296 3.45 20.62 -5.45
N THR A 297 2.63 19.58 -5.60
CA THR A 297 3.00 18.35 -6.31
C THR A 297 3.44 18.66 -7.74
N ALA A 298 2.66 19.48 -8.46
CA ALA A 298 2.95 19.86 -9.84
C ALA A 298 4.22 20.72 -9.94
N VAL A 299 4.44 21.66 -9.01
CA VAL A 299 5.65 22.50 -8.97
C VAL A 299 6.90 21.64 -8.80
N VAL A 300 6.87 20.65 -7.90
CA VAL A 300 8.00 19.71 -7.72
C VAL A 300 8.27 18.94 -9.01
N ALA A 301 7.23 18.34 -9.62
CA ALA A 301 7.38 17.52 -10.82
C ALA A 301 7.84 18.34 -12.03
N VAL A 302 7.20 19.48 -12.29
CA VAL A 302 7.51 20.38 -13.41
C VAL A 302 8.88 21.03 -13.22
N GLY A 303 9.26 21.37 -11.99
CA GLY A 303 10.59 21.89 -11.66
C GLY A 303 11.70 20.88 -11.97
N LEU A 304 11.52 19.61 -11.58
CA LEU A 304 12.48 18.53 -11.92
C LEU A 304 12.49 18.24 -13.43
N PHE A 305 11.34 18.31 -14.09
CA PHE A 305 11.23 18.13 -15.54
C PHE A 305 11.99 19.22 -16.31
N TYR A 306 11.74 20.51 -16.05
CA TYR A 306 12.43 21.58 -16.77
C TYR A 306 13.89 21.79 -16.32
N GLY A 307 14.17 21.62 -15.03
CA GLY A 307 15.51 21.84 -14.48
C GLY A 307 16.51 20.75 -14.84
N LEU A 308 16.07 19.49 -14.90
CA LEU A 308 16.96 18.32 -15.07
C LEU A 308 16.53 17.38 -16.19
N ARG A 309 15.49 17.71 -16.96
CA ARG A 309 14.90 16.82 -17.99
C ARG A 309 14.50 15.45 -17.44
N MET A 310 14.11 15.41 -16.16
CA MET A 310 13.65 14.18 -15.50
C MET A 310 12.23 13.84 -15.97
N ASP A 311 12.04 12.63 -16.51
CA ASP A 311 10.72 12.12 -16.88
C ASP A 311 9.75 12.23 -15.68
N PRO A 312 8.59 12.91 -15.81
CA PRO A 312 7.66 13.12 -14.71
C PRO A 312 7.16 11.82 -14.09
N ARG A 313 7.14 10.71 -14.86
CA ARG A 313 6.76 9.36 -14.38
C ARG A 313 7.65 8.86 -13.24
N HIS A 314 8.83 9.43 -13.05
CA HIS A 314 9.70 9.06 -11.94
C HIS A 314 9.22 9.54 -10.58
N VAL A 315 8.59 10.72 -10.54
CA VAL A 315 8.14 11.37 -9.30
C VAL A 315 6.62 11.42 -9.17
N LEU A 316 5.88 11.37 -10.27
CA LEU A 316 4.41 11.30 -10.32
C LEU A 316 3.91 9.86 -10.48
N GLY A 317 2.59 9.69 -10.52
CA GLY A 317 1.92 8.41 -10.70
C GLY A 317 2.24 7.38 -9.61
N MET A 318 2.07 6.10 -9.96
CA MET A 318 2.24 4.99 -9.02
C MET A 318 3.71 4.76 -8.67
N GLY A 319 4.58 4.90 -9.68
CA GLY A 319 6.03 4.70 -9.59
C GLY A 319 6.50 3.32 -10.04
N GLU A 320 5.60 2.46 -10.52
CA GLU A 320 5.95 1.17 -11.13
C GLU A 320 6.94 1.32 -12.29
N TYR A 321 6.77 2.37 -13.10
CA TYR A 321 7.66 2.72 -14.21
C TYR A 321 9.13 2.82 -13.78
N THR A 322 9.43 3.51 -12.68
CA THR A 322 10.81 3.69 -12.21
C THR A 322 11.45 2.37 -11.81
N ILE A 323 10.72 1.55 -11.05
CA ILE A 323 11.23 0.23 -10.62
C ILE A 323 11.45 -0.66 -11.84
N ALA A 324 10.51 -0.69 -12.78
CA ALA A 324 10.63 -1.46 -14.01
C ALA A 324 11.88 -1.07 -14.82
N ARG A 325 12.15 0.24 -14.99
CA ARG A 325 13.36 0.71 -15.69
C ARG A 325 14.66 0.35 -14.97
N LEU A 326 14.67 0.41 -13.63
CA LEU A 326 15.82 0.00 -12.84
C LEU A 326 16.09 -1.51 -12.95
N LEU A 327 15.05 -2.33 -12.92
CA LEU A 327 15.18 -3.78 -13.06
C LEU A 327 15.59 -4.19 -14.48
N ALA A 328 15.09 -3.48 -15.50
CA ALA A 328 15.51 -3.66 -16.88
C ALA A 328 17.00 -3.32 -17.13
N GLY A 329 17.64 -2.61 -16.21
CA GLY A 329 19.05 -2.20 -16.34
C GLY A 329 19.23 -1.04 -17.30
N ASP A 330 18.22 -0.18 -17.44
CA ASP A 330 18.30 0.96 -18.36
C ASP A 330 19.43 1.92 -17.97
N GLY A 331 20.33 2.17 -18.94
CA GLY A 331 21.43 3.12 -18.80
C GLY A 331 21.02 4.59 -18.86
N GLY A 332 21.98 5.49 -18.65
CA GLY A 332 21.78 6.94 -18.75
C GLY A 332 21.62 7.61 -17.38
N ALA A 333 20.63 8.49 -17.22
CA ALA A 333 20.46 9.22 -15.96
C ALA A 333 20.17 8.30 -14.75
N LEU A 334 19.55 7.14 -14.99
CA LEU A 334 19.27 6.14 -13.96
C LEU A 334 20.53 5.41 -13.47
N SER A 335 21.69 5.53 -14.14
CA SER A 335 22.97 5.01 -13.66
C SER A 335 23.75 6.01 -12.79
N LEU A 336 23.15 7.17 -12.46
CA LEU A 336 23.76 8.21 -11.64
C LEU A 336 23.13 8.23 -10.24
N TRP A 337 23.95 7.94 -9.22
CA TRP A 337 23.47 7.83 -7.83
C TRP A 337 22.75 9.10 -7.35
N TRP A 338 23.23 10.28 -7.74
CA TRP A 338 22.64 11.57 -7.35
C TRP A 338 21.29 11.80 -8.02
N PHE A 339 21.10 11.32 -9.25
CA PHE A 339 19.82 11.43 -9.97
C PHE A 339 18.76 10.56 -9.31
N LEU A 340 19.15 9.34 -8.87
CA LEU A 340 18.29 8.46 -8.09
C LEU A 340 17.90 9.08 -6.74
N LEU A 341 18.83 9.73 -6.03
CA LEU A 341 18.49 10.46 -4.81
C LEU A 341 17.47 11.59 -5.05
N LEU A 342 17.56 12.29 -6.18
CA LEU A 342 16.57 13.29 -6.56
C LEU A 342 15.20 12.68 -6.85
N ILE A 343 15.14 11.48 -7.45
CA ILE A 343 13.88 10.74 -7.60
C ILE A 343 13.28 10.41 -6.23
N VAL A 344 14.08 9.92 -5.27
CA VAL A 344 13.63 9.62 -3.90
C VAL A 344 13.04 10.87 -3.24
N VAL A 345 13.77 11.99 -3.28
CA VAL A 345 13.30 13.26 -2.69
C VAL A 345 12.05 13.77 -3.40
N GLY A 346 12.02 13.76 -4.73
CA GLY A 346 10.86 14.18 -5.51
C GLY A 346 9.63 13.33 -5.21
N LYS A 347 9.79 11.99 -5.12
CA LYS A 347 8.71 11.05 -4.81
C LYS A 347 8.19 11.23 -3.38
N LEU A 348 9.06 11.50 -2.41
CA LEU A 348 8.68 11.82 -1.03
C LEU A 348 7.76 13.04 -0.98
N PHE A 349 8.18 14.16 -1.59
CA PHE A 349 7.40 15.40 -1.54
C PHE A 349 6.10 15.32 -2.33
N THR A 350 6.13 14.78 -3.54
CA THR A 350 4.90 14.64 -4.37
C THR A 350 3.87 13.73 -3.71
N THR A 351 4.30 12.61 -3.11
CA THR A 351 3.41 11.70 -2.38
C THR A 351 2.89 12.35 -1.10
N GLY A 352 3.76 13.05 -0.36
CA GLY A 352 3.38 13.79 0.86
C GLY A 352 2.35 14.87 0.58
N PHE A 353 2.58 15.74 -0.39
CA PHE A 353 1.59 16.74 -0.78
C PHE A 353 0.28 16.12 -1.28
N THR A 354 0.33 14.98 -1.99
CA THR A 354 -0.89 14.30 -2.47
C THR A 354 -1.75 13.78 -1.32
N ILE A 355 -1.16 13.07 -0.36
CA ILE A 355 -1.87 12.48 0.79
C ILE A 355 -2.29 13.55 1.79
N GLN A 356 -1.37 14.42 2.21
CA GLN A 356 -1.63 15.42 3.25
C GLN A 356 -2.62 16.52 2.84
N SER A 357 -2.89 16.66 1.54
CA SER A 357 -3.96 17.52 1.04
C SER A 357 -5.34 16.87 0.94
N GLY A 358 -5.48 15.66 1.49
CA GLY A 358 -6.74 14.90 1.52
C GLY A 358 -6.96 14.03 0.28
N GLY A 359 -5.90 13.70 -0.46
CA GLY A 359 -5.97 12.74 -1.56
C GLY A 359 -6.18 11.32 -1.08
N SER A 360 -6.91 10.53 -1.87
CA SER A 360 -7.04 9.10 -1.63
C SER A 360 -5.92 8.36 -2.33
N ALA A 361 -4.88 8.02 -1.58
CA ALA A 361 -3.69 7.36 -2.10
C ALA A 361 -2.94 6.62 -0.98
N GLY A 362 -2.44 5.42 -1.28
CA GLY A 362 -1.66 4.59 -0.38
C GLY A 362 -0.16 4.85 -0.44
N MET A 363 0.58 4.27 0.51
CA MET A 363 2.05 4.41 0.61
C MET A 363 2.82 3.15 0.24
N LEU A 364 2.16 2.04 -0.07
CA LEU A 364 2.81 0.75 -0.32
C LEU A 364 3.75 0.80 -1.54
N ILE A 365 3.25 1.01 -2.76
CA ILE A 365 4.13 1.14 -3.93
C ILE A 365 5.10 2.33 -3.81
N PRO A 366 4.70 3.53 -3.34
CA PRO A 366 5.66 4.59 -3.07
C PRO A 366 6.81 4.15 -2.17
N SER A 367 6.57 3.38 -1.11
CA SER A 367 7.64 2.83 -0.26
C SER A 367 8.55 1.85 -1.01
N MET A 368 8.00 1.03 -1.90
CA MET A 368 8.80 0.18 -2.81
C MET A 368 9.69 1.03 -3.71
N VAL A 369 9.17 2.14 -4.25
CA VAL A 369 9.97 3.06 -5.09
C VAL A 369 11.08 3.69 -4.27
N LEU A 370 10.77 4.21 -3.08
CA LEU A 370 11.77 4.80 -2.18
C LEU A 370 12.87 3.79 -1.83
N GLY A 371 12.48 2.56 -1.50
CA GLY A 371 13.42 1.48 -1.20
C GLY A 371 14.24 1.04 -2.41
N GLY A 372 13.59 0.70 -3.52
CA GLY A 372 14.25 0.20 -4.72
C GLY A 372 15.17 1.22 -5.38
N VAL A 373 14.74 2.48 -5.48
CA VAL A 373 15.57 3.58 -6.00
C VAL A 373 16.74 3.87 -5.06
N SER A 374 16.51 3.87 -3.74
CA SER A 374 17.60 4.02 -2.76
C SER A 374 18.60 2.85 -2.85
N GLY A 375 18.13 1.62 -3.04
CA GLY A 375 18.96 0.45 -3.27
C GLY A 375 19.83 0.59 -4.51
N ALA A 376 19.24 0.97 -5.64
CA ALA A 376 19.99 1.26 -6.86
C ALA A 376 21.02 2.39 -6.65
N ALA A 377 20.66 3.45 -5.92
CA ALA A 377 21.58 4.55 -5.60
C ALA A 377 22.76 4.06 -4.73
N THR A 378 22.50 3.21 -3.73
CA THR A 378 23.54 2.59 -2.90
C THR A 378 24.45 1.69 -3.73
N ALA A 379 23.91 0.88 -4.65
CA ALA A 379 24.71 0.04 -5.53
C ALA A 379 25.67 0.87 -6.39
N GLN A 380 25.16 1.95 -7.00
CA GLN A 380 25.96 2.83 -7.84
C GLN A 380 27.01 3.60 -7.05
N LEU A 381 26.67 4.08 -5.85
CA LEU A 381 27.61 4.77 -4.98
C LEU A 381 28.73 3.84 -4.52
N LEU A 382 28.41 2.62 -4.12
CA LEU A 382 29.41 1.62 -3.72
C LEU A 382 30.29 1.19 -4.89
N ALA A 383 29.71 0.94 -6.06
CA ALA A 383 30.47 0.62 -7.27
C ALA A 383 31.43 1.75 -7.63
N ALA A 384 30.99 3.02 -7.55
CA ALA A 384 31.84 4.18 -7.81
C ALA A 384 32.96 4.35 -6.76
N ALA A 385 32.68 4.05 -5.47
CA ALA A 385 33.64 4.22 -4.40
C ALA A 385 34.68 3.09 -4.30
N THR A 386 34.30 1.86 -4.67
CA THR A 386 35.12 0.65 -4.46
C THR A 386 35.62 0.01 -5.75
N GLY A 387 35.04 0.36 -6.90
CA GLY A 387 35.31 -0.31 -8.18
C GLY A 387 34.69 -1.71 -8.29
N LEU A 388 33.86 -2.14 -7.33
CA LEU A 388 33.22 -3.45 -7.36
C LEU A 388 32.12 -3.52 -8.43
N THR A 389 32.03 -4.67 -9.09
CA THR A 389 30.94 -5.01 -9.99
C THR A 389 29.74 -5.52 -9.18
N LEU A 390 28.78 -4.64 -8.92
CA LEU A 390 27.57 -4.95 -8.17
C LEU A 390 26.37 -5.12 -9.11
N SER A 391 25.47 -6.03 -8.79
CA SER A 391 24.18 -6.18 -9.48
C SER A 391 23.17 -5.16 -8.93
N PRO A 392 22.79 -4.10 -9.68
CA PRO A 392 21.84 -3.11 -9.17
C PRO A 392 20.46 -3.72 -8.89
N GLN A 393 20.07 -4.76 -9.62
CA GLN A 393 18.77 -5.41 -9.47
C GLN A 393 18.63 -6.09 -8.10
N LEU A 394 19.69 -6.75 -7.61
CA LEU A 394 19.70 -7.32 -6.26
C LEU A 394 19.45 -6.22 -5.21
N PHE A 395 20.11 -5.09 -5.35
CA PHE A 395 19.98 -3.96 -4.43
C PHE A 395 18.59 -3.31 -4.51
N VAL A 396 17.99 -3.23 -5.70
CA VAL A 396 16.61 -2.77 -5.90
C VAL A 396 15.64 -3.67 -5.13
N VAL A 397 15.73 -4.99 -5.31
CA VAL A 397 14.82 -5.95 -4.68
C VAL A 397 14.97 -5.95 -3.15
N VAL A 398 16.22 -5.95 -2.66
CA VAL A 398 16.52 -5.86 -1.22
C VAL A 398 16.05 -4.53 -0.63
N GLY A 399 16.20 -3.43 -1.37
CA GLY A 399 15.71 -2.11 -0.98
C GLY A 399 14.19 -2.06 -0.90
N ILE A 400 13.48 -2.66 -1.86
CA ILE A 400 12.02 -2.80 -1.83
C ILE A 400 11.59 -3.58 -0.58
N ALA A 401 12.20 -4.74 -0.32
CA ALA A 401 11.88 -5.55 0.85
C ALA A 401 12.09 -4.76 2.15
N SER A 402 13.25 -4.11 2.28
CA SER A 402 13.61 -3.30 3.46
C SER A 402 12.63 -2.15 3.68
N ALA A 403 12.31 -1.37 2.63
CA ALA A 403 11.41 -0.23 2.77
C ALA A 403 9.97 -0.63 3.13
N LEU A 404 9.47 -1.76 2.62
CA LEU A 404 8.16 -2.28 3.02
C LEU A 404 8.10 -2.60 4.50
N VAL A 405 9.13 -3.25 5.05
CA VAL A 405 9.20 -3.53 6.49
C VAL A 405 9.34 -2.24 7.30
N ALA A 406 10.16 -1.30 6.84
CA ALA A 406 10.44 -0.06 7.57
C ALA A 406 9.25 0.90 7.61
N VAL A 407 8.46 0.96 6.54
CA VAL A 407 7.33 1.90 6.40
C VAL A 407 6.00 1.25 6.79
N VAL A 408 5.75 0.04 6.33
CA VAL A 408 4.44 -0.63 6.45
C VAL A 408 4.42 -1.62 7.62
N GLY A 409 5.58 -2.17 8.02
CA GLY A 409 5.67 -3.06 9.17
C GLY A 409 5.22 -4.50 8.92
N VAL A 410 5.30 -4.97 7.65
CA VAL A 410 4.80 -6.29 7.21
C VAL A 410 5.94 -7.21 6.71
N PRO A 411 6.81 -7.73 7.60
CA PRO A 411 7.99 -8.50 7.21
C PRO A 411 7.68 -9.79 6.45
N LEU A 412 6.67 -10.57 6.86
CA LEU A 412 6.36 -11.83 6.19
C LEU A 412 5.70 -11.59 4.83
N ALA A 413 4.81 -10.61 4.74
CA ALA A 413 4.21 -10.21 3.48
C ALA A 413 5.26 -9.67 2.50
N ALA A 414 6.26 -8.92 2.98
CA ALA A 414 7.35 -8.43 2.14
C ALA A 414 8.22 -9.57 1.58
N ILE A 415 8.55 -10.58 2.41
CA ILE A 415 9.28 -11.78 1.95
C ILE A 415 8.47 -12.54 0.90
N ALA A 416 7.18 -12.81 1.19
CA ALA A 416 6.29 -13.49 0.28
C ALA A 416 6.13 -12.75 -1.05
N LEU A 417 6.02 -11.43 -0.98
CA LEU A 417 5.94 -10.59 -2.18
C LEU A 417 7.20 -10.74 -3.03
N VAL A 418 8.40 -10.73 -2.42
CA VAL A 418 9.63 -10.89 -3.18
C VAL A 418 9.67 -12.25 -3.89
N LEU A 419 9.28 -13.32 -3.20
CA LEU A 419 9.24 -14.66 -3.77
C LEU A 419 8.24 -14.78 -4.93
N GLU A 420 7.06 -14.16 -4.83
CA GLU A 420 6.03 -14.23 -5.86
C GLU A 420 6.28 -13.29 -7.05
N VAL A 421 6.92 -12.13 -6.84
CA VAL A 421 7.13 -11.13 -7.90
C VAL A 421 8.49 -11.28 -8.57
N PHE A 422 9.56 -11.39 -7.79
CA PHE A 422 10.93 -11.43 -8.32
C PHE A 422 11.47 -12.85 -8.45
N GLY A 423 10.88 -13.81 -7.74
CA GLY A 423 11.24 -15.22 -7.80
C GLY A 423 12.05 -15.71 -6.60
N SER A 424 12.18 -17.03 -6.51
CA SER A 424 12.84 -17.71 -5.38
C SER A 424 14.33 -17.38 -5.26
N GLU A 425 14.97 -16.97 -6.34
CA GLU A 425 16.37 -16.54 -6.41
C GLU A 425 16.63 -15.39 -5.43
N TYR A 426 15.75 -14.38 -5.40
CA TYR A 426 15.87 -13.22 -4.51
C TYR A 426 15.38 -13.47 -3.07
N GLY A 427 14.86 -14.66 -2.78
CA GLY A 427 14.27 -15.02 -1.50
C GLY A 427 15.24 -14.89 -0.31
N PRO A 428 16.40 -15.56 -0.32
CA PRO A 428 17.32 -15.54 0.82
C PRO A 428 17.82 -14.13 1.20
N PRO A 429 18.24 -13.27 0.25
CA PRO A 429 18.58 -11.88 0.55
C PRO A 429 17.41 -11.08 1.13
N ALA A 430 16.19 -11.28 0.61
CA ALA A 430 15.02 -10.59 1.13
C ALA A 430 14.66 -11.02 2.55
N VAL A 431 14.79 -12.30 2.90
CA VAL A 431 14.62 -12.79 4.27
C VAL A 431 15.60 -12.11 5.22
N LEU A 432 16.89 -12.06 4.84
CA LEU A 432 17.91 -11.39 5.63
C LEU A 432 17.60 -9.90 5.79
N ALA A 433 17.26 -9.22 4.70
CA ALA A 433 16.95 -7.80 4.69
C ALA A 433 15.75 -7.47 5.59
N CYS A 434 14.62 -8.17 5.39
CA CYS A 434 13.42 -8.00 6.21
C CYS A 434 13.70 -8.26 7.69
N GLY A 435 14.48 -9.29 8.03
CA GLY A 435 14.86 -9.59 9.41
C GLY A 435 15.70 -8.49 10.05
N VAL A 436 16.74 -8.02 9.35
CA VAL A 436 17.58 -6.91 9.81
C VAL A 436 16.74 -5.64 9.98
N THR A 437 15.94 -5.28 8.98
CA THR A 437 15.08 -4.11 9.03
C THR A 437 14.10 -4.17 10.21
N TYR A 438 13.44 -5.31 10.41
CA TYR A 438 12.47 -5.50 11.49
C TYR A 438 13.10 -5.29 12.87
N VAL A 439 14.29 -5.85 13.11
CA VAL A 439 15.00 -5.67 14.39
C VAL A 439 15.40 -4.20 14.60
N LEU A 440 15.85 -3.51 13.55
CA LEU A 440 16.20 -2.09 13.63
C LEU A 440 14.99 -1.21 13.92
N THR A 441 13.87 -1.44 13.24
CA THR A 441 12.66 -0.61 13.36
C THR A 441 11.96 -0.80 14.71
N LEU A 442 12.03 -2.01 15.29
CA LEU A 442 11.58 -2.27 16.67
C LEU A 442 12.26 -1.37 17.70
N ARG A 443 13.56 -1.07 17.51
CA ARG A 443 14.35 -0.25 18.45
C ARG A 443 14.13 1.25 18.27
N LEU A 444 13.72 1.69 17.07
CA LEU A 444 13.62 3.11 16.70
C LEU A 444 12.23 3.74 16.97
N SER A 445 11.31 3.05 17.65
CA SER A 445 9.99 3.58 18.09
C SER A 445 9.01 3.97 16.96
N ILE A 446 9.34 3.72 15.69
CA ILE A 446 8.47 4.05 14.55
C ILE A 446 7.17 3.21 14.58
N TYR A 447 7.27 1.94 15.00
CA TYR A 447 6.12 1.03 15.11
C TYR A 447 5.17 1.38 16.29
N GLN A 448 5.64 2.07 17.33
CA GLN A 448 4.81 2.42 18.49
C GLN A 448 3.86 3.60 18.22
N GLN A 449 4.13 4.44 17.23
CA GLN A 449 3.26 5.57 16.89
C GLN A 449 2.01 5.11 16.12
N GLN A 450 2.14 4.15 15.20
CA GLN A 450 1.01 3.53 14.49
C GLN A 450 0.04 2.79 15.43
N LEU A 451 0.55 2.21 16.53
CA LEU A 451 -0.29 1.55 17.54
C LEU A 451 -0.94 2.51 18.56
N ARG A 452 -0.44 3.75 18.71
CA ARG A 452 -0.92 4.70 19.73
C ARG A 452 -2.03 5.65 19.25
N GLU A 453 -2.11 5.94 17.96
CA GLU A 453 -3.14 6.85 17.43
C GLU A 453 -4.59 6.32 17.49
N PRO A 454 -4.90 5.01 17.41
CA PRO A 454 -6.28 4.54 17.55
C PRO A 454 -6.90 4.85 18.92
N ALA A 455 -6.09 4.92 19.97
CA ALA A 455 -6.57 5.15 21.34
C ALA A 455 -6.81 6.63 21.65
N ALA A 456 -6.05 7.55 21.04
CA ALA A 456 -6.15 8.98 21.33
C ALA A 456 -7.40 9.63 20.68
N GLN A 457 -7.81 9.18 19.49
CA GLN A 457 -8.98 9.74 18.80
C GLN A 457 -10.33 9.32 19.43
N VAL A 458 -10.36 8.19 20.15
CA VAL A 458 -11.57 7.75 20.89
C VAL A 458 -11.76 8.56 22.18
N ALA A 459 -10.68 9.12 22.74
CA ALA A 459 -10.73 9.89 23.99
C ALA A 459 -11.16 11.36 23.82
N GLU A 460 -11.07 11.93 22.61
CA GLU A 460 -11.34 13.36 22.36
C GLU A 460 -12.67 13.65 21.66
N ALA A 461 -13.54 12.66 21.45
CA ALA A 461 -14.93 12.94 21.05
C ALA A 461 -15.63 13.70 22.21
N PRO A 462 -16.10 14.94 22.02
CA PRO A 462 -16.84 15.63 23.06
C PRO A 462 -18.11 14.83 23.34
N ALA A 463 -18.26 14.39 24.60
CA ALA A 463 -19.55 13.99 25.12
C ALA A 463 -20.54 15.13 24.84
N GLY A 464 -21.70 14.78 24.29
CA GLY A 464 -22.61 15.71 23.64
C GLY A 464 -22.92 17.00 24.42
N SER A 465 -23.17 18.06 23.65
CA SER A 465 -24.19 19.05 23.97
C SER A 465 -25.02 19.34 22.74
#